data_AF-A0A9D7HA25-F1
#
_entry.id   AF-A0A9D7HA25-F1
#
_cell.length_a   1.000
_cell.length_b   1.000
_cell.length_c   1.000
_cell.angle_alpha   90.00
_cell.angle_beta   90.00
_cell.angle_gamma   90.00
#
_symmetry.space_group_name_H-M   'P 1'
#
loop_
_entity.id
_entity.type
_entity.pdbx_description
1 polymer ?
#
loop_
_entity_poly.entity_id
_entity_poly.type
_entity_poly.pdbx_seq_one_letter_code
_entity_poly.pdbx_strand_id
1 'polypeptide(L)'
;MYAVCLRYARHELEAQDLMQEGFIRVFEKLKDFRMEGSFEGWIRRIMVHTSINQYRKKSFQQERFGMERMPEGEVGPEAVGRLGEAELLAMVSSLPDGYRMVFNLYAVEGYDHAEIAELLGCGESTSRSQLAKARRLLQMKINASSTPAYAGQAPH
;
A
#
# COMPACT_ATOMS: atom_id res chain seq x y z
N MET A 1 -9.13 -11.52 -4.04
CA MET A 1 -9.57 -10.42 -3.14
C MET A 1 -8.73 -10.32 -1.88
N TYR A 2 -8.39 -11.41 -1.18
CA TYR A 2 -7.52 -11.35 0.00
C TYR A 2 -6.18 -10.61 -0.24
N ALA A 3 -5.51 -10.88 -1.37
CA ALA A 3 -4.30 -10.17 -1.79
C ALA A 3 -4.50 -8.65 -1.97
N VAL A 4 -5.70 -8.19 -2.35
CA VAL A 4 -6.03 -6.76 -2.40
C VAL A 4 -6.06 -6.20 -0.98
N CYS A 5 -6.76 -6.85 -0.06
CA CYS A 5 -6.83 -6.43 1.34
C CYS A 5 -5.46 -6.43 2.03
N LEU A 6 -4.59 -7.40 1.73
CA LEU A 6 -3.22 -7.46 2.26
C LEU A 6 -2.39 -6.22 1.91
N ARG A 7 -2.62 -5.58 0.77
CA ARG A 7 -1.91 -4.35 0.39
C ARG A 7 -2.24 -3.18 1.33
N TYR A 8 -3.48 -3.15 1.84
CA TYR A 8 -3.98 -2.06 2.67
C TYR A 8 -3.89 -2.35 4.18
N ALA A 9 -3.75 -3.61 4.59
CA ALA A 9 -3.67 -4.03 5.98
C ALA A 9 -2.25 -3.98 6.57
N ARG A 10 -2.11 -3.80 7.88
CA ARG A 10 -0.84 -3.97 8.62
C ARG A 10 -0.47 -5.43 8.85
N HIS A 11 -1.46 -6.27 9.10
CA HIS A 11 -1.27 -7.68 9.44
C HIS A 11 -2.42 -8.51 8.86
N GLU A 12 -2.23 -9.83 8.84
CA GLU A 12 -3.18 -10.77 8.22
C GLU A 12 -4.59 -10.68 8.81
N LEU A 13 -4.73 -10.53 10.13
CA LEU A 13 -6.04 -10.38 10.77
C LEU A 13 -6.80 -9.15 10.26
N GLU A 14 -6.12 -8.02 10.09
CA GLU A 14 -6.76 -6.82 9.54
C GLU A 14 -7.15 -7.04 8.07
N ALA A 15 -6.35 -7.77 7.29
CA ALA A 15 -6.72 -8.12 5.92
C ALA A 15 -7.95 -9.03 5.87
N GLN A 16 -8.08 -9.96 6.82
CA GLN A 16 -9.26 -10.82 6.95
C GLN A 16 -10.50 -10.01 7.32
N ASP A 17 -10.39 -9.08 8.28
CA ASP A 17 -11.48 -8.19 8.66
C ASP A 17 -11.93 -7.31 7.50
N LEU A 18 -10.98 -6.70 6.78
CA LEU A 18 -11.26 -5.90 5.58
C LEU A 18 -11.96 -6.72 4.50
N MET A 19 -11.53 -7.97 4.28
CA MET A 19 -12.13 -8.86 3.31
C MET A 19 -13.57 -9.24 3.71
N GLN A 20 -13.79 -9.56 4.98
CA GLN A 20 -15.12 -9.92 5.50
C GLN A 20 -16.09 -8.74 5.35
N GLU A 21 -15.73 -7.57 5.86
CA GLU A 21 -16.52 -6.34 5.70
C GLU A 21 -16.76 -5.99 4.22
N GLY A 22 -15.73 -6.19 3.38
CA GLY A 22 -15.84 -6.00 1.94
C GLY A 22 -16.88 -6.92 1.31
N PHE A 23 -16.90 -8.21 1.66
CA PHE A 23 -17.88 -9.15 1.13
C PHE A 23 -19.29 -8.90 1.64
N ILE A 24 -19.46 -8.49 2.91
CA ILE A 24 -20.78 -8.05 3.42
C ILE A 24 -21.35 -6.97 2.49
N ARG A 25 -20.54 -5.94 2.18
CA ARG A 25 -20.95 -4.87 1.25
C ARG A 25 -21.17 -5.33 -0.18
N VAL A 26 -20.39 -6.30 -0.66
CA VAL A 26 -20.61 -6.92 -1.97
C VAL A 26 -22.01 -7.52 -2.03
N PHE A 27 -22.41 -8.31 -1.02
CA PHE A 27 -23.73 -8.94 -0.99
C PHE A 27 -24.86 -7.92 -0.84
N GLU A 28 -24.68 -6.88 -0.01
CA GLU A 28 -25.66 -5.79 0.14
C GLU A 28 -25.91 -5.03 -1.18
N LYS A 29 -24.84 -4.82 -1.96
CA LYS A 29 -24.87 -4.06 -3.22
C LYS A 29 -24.98 -4.94 -4.46
N LEU A 30 -25.11 -6.26 -4.31
CA LEU A 30 -25.08 -7.20 -5.43
C LEU A 30 -26.18 -6.89 -6.45
N LYS A 31 -27.36 -6.47 -5.97
CA LYS A 31 -28.49 -6.03 -6.80
C LYS A 31 -28.20 -4.80 -7.67
N ASP A 32 -27.20 -4.00 -7.31
CA ASP A 32 -26.81 -2.78 -8.02
C ASP A 32 -25.75 -3.06 -9.11
N PHE A 33 -25.23 -4.29 -9.19
CA PHE A 33 -24.27 -4.67 -10.22
C PHE A 33 -24.97 -4.78 -11.58
N ARG A 34 -24.74 -3.79 -12.45
CA ARG A 34 -25.36 -3.68 -13.78
C ARG A 34 -24.72 -4.53 -14.88
N MET A 35 -23.80 -5.44 -14.53
CA MET A 35 -22.98 -6.20 -15.50
C MET A 35 -22.17 -5.33 -16.48
N GLU A 36 -21.92 -4.08 -16.11
CA GLU A 36 -21.06 -3.15 -16.84
C GLU A 36 -19.61 -3.37 -16.38
N GLY A 37 -18.80 -4.02 -17.21
CA GLY A 37 -17.41 -4.36 -16.91
C GLY A 37 -17.26 -5.69 -16.14
N SER A 38 -16.06 -5.94 -15.60
CA SER A 38 -15.78 -7.21 -14.93
C SER A 38 -16.37 -7.24 -13.51
N PHE A 39 -17.01 -8.36 -13.18
CA PHE A 39 -17.51 -8.60 -11.81
C PHE A 39 -16.38 -8.54 -10.78
N GLU A 40 -15.21 -9.09 -11.13
CA GLU A 40 -14.01 -9.02 -10.29
C GLU A 40 -13.58 -7.57 -10.05
N GLY A 41 -13.58 -6.71 -11.07
CA GLY A 41 -13.22 -5.30 -10.94
C GLY A 41 -14.20 -4.53 -10.06
N TRP A 42 -15.49 -4.85 -10.16
CA TRP A 42 -16.51 -4.29 -9.29
C TRP A 42 -16.31 -4.69 -7.82
N ILE A 43 -16.04 -5.98 -7.54
CA ILE A 43 -15.71 -6.44 -6.19
C ILE A 43 -14.42 -5.78 -5.69
N ARG A 44 -13.37 -5.71 -6.52
CA ARG A 44 -12.10 -5.06 -6.17
C ARG A 44 -12.33 -3.62 -5.73
N ARG A 45 -13.14 -2.85 -6.47
CA ARG A 45 -13.49 -1.48 -6.09
C ARG A 45 -14.13 -1.43 -4.70
N ILE A 46 -15.06 -2.34 -4.40
CA ILE A 46 -15.65 -2.42 -3.06
C ILE A 46 -14.59 -2.69 -1.99
N MET A 47 -13.67 -3.64 -2.23
CA MET A 47 -12.58 -3.97 -1.29
C MET A 47 -11.66 -2.77 -1.03
N VAL A 48 -11.27 -2.05 -2.07
CA VAL A 48 -10.43 -0.84 -1.97
C VAL A 48 -11.16 0.25 -1.19
N HIS A 49 -12.42 0.53 -1.51
CA HIS A 49 -13.22 1.54 -0.80
C HIS A 49 -13.46 1.15 0.67
N THR A 50 -13.65 -0.13 0.98
CA THR A 50 -13.74 -0.60 2.37
C THR A 50 -12.44 -0.34 3.12
N SER A 51 -11.30 -0.62 2.49
CA SER A 51 -9.97 -0.38 3.05
C SER A 51 -9.71 1.11 3.32
N ILE A 52 -10.06 1.99 2.38
CA ILE A 52 -9.98 3.44 2.53
C ILE A 52 -10.82 3.93 3.72
N ASN A 53 -12.07 3.46 3.81
CA ASN A 53 -12.96 3.85 4.90
C ASN A 53 -12.42 3.44 6.27
N GLN A 54 -11.86 2.22 6.36
CA GLN A 54 -11.25 1.73 7.60
C GLN A 54 -10.02 2.57 7.97
N TYR A 55 -9.16 2.90 7.00
CA TYR A 55 -8.03 3.79 7.21
C TYR A 55 -8.46 5.15 7.74
N ARG A 56 -9.47 5.79 7.14
CA ARG A 56 -9.98 7.10 7.61
C ARG A 56 -10.48 7.07 9.04
N LYS A 57 -11.20 6.00 9.42
CA LYS A 57 -11.66 5.81 10.81
C LYS A 57 -10.49 5.73 11.79
N LYS A 58 -9.42 5.02 11.43
CA LYS A 58 -8.20 4.89 12.26
C LYS A 58 -7.37 6.17 12.30
N SER A 59 -7.16 6.82 11.16
CA SER A 59 -6.37 8.06 11.06
C SER A 59 -7.00 9.21 11.84
N PHE A 60 -8.33 9.31 11.86
CA PHE A 60 -9.05 10.29 12.69
C PHE A 60 -8.78 10.10 14.19
N GLN A 61 -8.47 8.87 14.62
CA GLN A 61 -8.13 8.56 16.01
C GLN A 61 -6.64 8.74 16.33
N GLN A 62 -5.78 8.89 15.33
CA GLN A 62 -4.32 8.90 15.47
C GLN A 62 -3.70 10.10 14.71
N GLU A 63 -3.94 11.32 15.17
CA GLU A 63 -3.23 12.50 14.65
C GLU A 63 -1.80 12.59 15.19
N ARG A 64 -0.84 11.81 14.67
CA ARG A 64 0.60 12.14 14.73
C ARG A 64 1.37 11.53 13.55
N PHE A 65 1.88 12.36 12.64
CA PHE A 65 3.00 11.95 11.77
C PHE A 65 4.24 12.78 12.12
N GLY A 66 5.22 12.11 12.72
CA GLY A 66 6.57 12.62 12.93
C GLY A 66 7.36 12.64 11.63
N MET A 67 8.20 13.66 11.48
CA MET A 67 9.03 13.89 10.31
C MET A 67 10.38 13.19 10.50
N GLU A 68 10.60 12.06 9.83
CA GLU A 68 11.88 11.36 9.88
C GLU A 68 12.72 11.69 8.63
N ARG A 69 13.99 12.09 8.83
CA ARG A 69 14.95 12.33 7.75
C ARG A 69 15.37 10.99 7.16
N MET A 70 15.26 10.84 5.84
CA MET A 70 15.65 9.63 5.13
C MET A 70 16.80 9.90 4.15
N PRO A 71 17.84 9.03 4.09
CA PRO A 71 18.89 9.07 3.09
C PRO A 71 18.38 8.90 1.65
N GLU A 72 19.10 9.45 0.68
CA GLU A 72 18.85 9.27 -0.76
C GLU A 72 19.75 8.16 -1.33
N GLY A 73 19.22 7.34 -2.24
CA GLY A 73 19.98 6.33 -2.98
C GLY A 73 19.18 5.79 -4.17
N GLU A 74 19.85 5.46 -5.27
CA GLU A 74 19.22 4.90 -6.49
C GLU A 74 19.12 3.37 -6.42
N VAL A 75 18.09 2.76 -7.06
CA VAL A 75 17.91 1.30 -7.14
C VAL A 75 18.46 0.81 -8.47
N GLY A 76 19.37 -0.15 -8.44
CA GLY A 76 19.83 -0.84 -9.64
C GLY A 76 18.82 -1.90 -10.12
N PRO A 77 18.67 -2.11 -11.45
CA PRO A 77 17.71 -3.07 -12.02
C PRO A 77 17.91 -4.53 -11.56
N GLU A 78 19.13 -4.94 -11.22
CA GLU A 78 19.41 -6.30 -10.69
C GLU A 78 18.81 -6.55 -9.30
N ALA A 79 18.60 -5.50 -8.50
CA ALA A 79 18.07 -5.62 -7.15
C ALA A 79 16.59 -6.03 -7.14
N VAL A 80 15.83 -5.60 -8.14
CA VAL A 80 14.39 -5.89 -8.26
C VAL A 80 14.14 -7.30 -8.80
N GLY A 81 14.98 -7.79 -9.72
CA GLY A 81 14.82 -9.11 -10.34
C GLY A 81 15.04 -10.30 -9.40
N ARG A 82 15.58 -10.08 -8.19
CA ARG A 82 15.80 -11.11 -7.16
C ARG A 82 14.68 -11.20 -6.13
N LEU A 83 13.73 -10.26 -6.13
CA LEU A 83 12.68 -10.18 -5.11
C LEU A 83 11.45 -10.98 -5.52
N GLY A 84 10.95 -11.80 -4.59
CA GLY A 84 9.67 -12.50 -4.75
C GLY A 84 8.47 -11.60 -4.49
N GLU A 85 7.28 -11.99 -4.96
CA GLU A 85 6.03 -11.27 -4.70
C GLU A 85 5.77 -11.05 -3.20
N ALA A 86 6.03 -12.07 -2.38
CA ALA A 86 5.85 -12.01 -0.92
C ALA A 86 6.77 -10.97 -0.26
N GLU A 87 8.01 -10.83 -0.74
CA GLU A 87 8.97 -9.84 -0.22
C GLU A 87 8.54 -8.42 -0.59
N LEU A 88 8.09 -8.22 -1.83
CA LEU A 88 7.56 -6.92 -2.27
C LEU A 88 6.32 -6.51 -1.47
N LEU A 89 5.39 -7.44 -1.24
CA LEU A 89 4.22 -7.21 -0.40
C LEU A 89 4.60 -6.87 1.04
N ALA A 90 5.60 -7.56 1.62
CA ALA A 90 6.11 -7.27 2.95
C ALA A 90 6.80 -5.90 3.04
N MET A 91 7.54 -5.49 2.01
CA MET A 91 8.13 -4.14 1.95
C MET A 91 7.05 -3.06 1.93
N VAL A 92 6.02 -3.22 1.10
CA VAL A 92 4.89 -2.29 1.03
C VAL A 92 4.10 -2.26 2.33
N SER A 93 3.84 -3.41 2.96
CA SER A 93 3.09 -3.48 4.23
C SER A 93 3.84 -2.78 5.38
N SER A 94 5.17 -2.76 5.33
CA SER A 94 6.03 -2.09 6.32
C SER A 94 6.08 -0.56 6.22
N LEU A 95 5.53 0.04 5.16
CA LEU A 95 5.48 1.49 5.02
C LEU A 95 4.55 2.13 6.06
N PRO A 96 4.82 3.37 6.53
CA PRO A 96 3.85 4.16 7.29
C PRO A 96 2.48 4.23 6.58
N ASP A 97 1.38 4.25 7.35
CA ASP A 97 0.04 4.02 6.79
C ASP A 97 -0.32 4.97 5.65
N GLY A 98 -0.10 6.29 5.82
CA GLY A 98 -0.37 7.26 4.75
C GLY A 98 0.45 6.98 3.49
N TYR A 99 1.73 6.62 3.65
CA TYR A 99 2.64 6.36 2.51
C TYR A 99 2.18 5.12 1.76
N ARG A 100 1.79 4.07 2.48
CA ARG A 100 1.25 2.83 1.94
C ARG A 100 -0.06 3.05 1.19
N MET A 101 -1.00 3.79 1.80
CA MET A 101 -2.29 4.11 1.20
C MET A 101 -2.10 4.84 -0.13
N VAL A 102 -1.34 5.93 -0.12
CA VAL A 102 -1.06 6.72 -1.33
C VAL A 102 -0.33 5.88 -2.39
N PHE A 103 0.68 5.10 -2.00
CA PHE A 103 1.42 4.25 -2.92
C PHE A 103 0.52 3.25 -3.64
N ASN A 104 -0.32 2.51 -2.91
CA ASN A 104 -1.23 1.53 -3.51
C ASN A 104 -2.26 2.20 -4.42
N LEU A 105 -2.90 3.29 -3.97
CA LEU A 105 -3.92 3.98 -4.76
C LEU A 105 -3.34 4.55 -6.06
N TYR A 106 -2.14 5.11 -6.02
CA TYR A 106 -1.49 5.68 -7.21
C TYR A 106 -0.91 4.59 -8.12
N ALA A 107 -0.04 3.72 -7.58
CA ALA A 107 0.77 2.81 -8.39
C ALA A 107 0.05 1.52 -8.79
N VAL A 108 -0.97 1.09 -8.03
CA VAL A 108 -1.68 -0.18 -8.26
C VAL A 108 -3.09 0.06 -8.80
N GLU A 109 -3.81 1.00 -8.21
CA GLU A 109 -5.21 1.27 -8.62
C GLU A 109 -5.32 2.38 -9.68
N GLY A 110 -4.26 3.17 -9.90
CA GLY A 110 -4.18 4.15 -10.99
C GLY A 110 -4.86 5.49 -10.71
N TYR A 111 -5.20 5.79 -9.46
CA TYR A 111 -5.76 7.10 -9.08
C TYR A 111 -4.73 8.21 -9.19
N ASP A 112 -5.17 9.41 -9.57
CA ASP A 112 -4.34 10.60 -9.52
C ASP A 112 -4.26 11.21 -8.11
N HIS A 113 -3.43 12.25 -7.94
CA HIS A 113 -3.23 12.85 -6.62
C HIS A 113 -4.46 13.60 -6.09
N ALA A 114 -5.30 14.15 -6.98
CA ALA A 114 -6.50 14.88 -6.59
C ALA A 114 -7.57 13.89 -6.09
N GLU A 115 -7.77 12.78 -6.80
CA GLU A 115 -8.66 11.69 -6.38
C GLU A 115 -8.21 11.08 -5.05
N ILE A 116 -6.90 10.83 -4.89
CA ILE A 116 -6.35 10.29 -3.63
C ILE A 116 -6.56 11.27 -2.47
N ALA A 117 -6.36 12.57 -2.71
CA ALA A 117 -6.56 13.60 -1.69
C ALA A 117 -8.00 13.61 -1.18
N GLU A 118 -8.97 13.54 -2.10
CA GLU A 118 -10.40 13.43 -1.76
C GLU A 118 -10.71 12.13 -1.00
N LEU A 119 -10.24 10.98 -1.51
CA LEU A 119 -10.48 9.67 -0.92
C LEU A 119 -9.93 9.57 0.51
N LEU A 120 -8.75 10.13 0.77
CA LEU A 120 -8.08 10.04 2.07
C LEU A 120 -8.38 11.22 3.00
N GLY A 121 -9.01 12.29 2.51
CA GLY A 121 -9.26 13.50 3.28
C GLY A 121 -7.99 14.27 3.63
N CYS A 122 -7.03 14.34 2.70
CA CYS A 122 -5.77 15.06 2.87
C CYS A 122 -5.54 16.07 1.74
N GLY A 123 -4.46 16.86 1.80
CA GLY A 123 -4.10 17.77 0.71
C GLY A 123 -3.43 17.05 -0.46
N GLU A 124 -3.61 17.54 -1.69
CA GLU A 124 -2.96 16.98 -2.89
C GLU A 124 -1.42 17.04 -2.80
N SER A 125 -0.87 18.10 -2.20
CA SER A 125 0.55 18.21 -1.87
C SER A 125 1.01 17.15 -0.87
N THR A 126 0.16 16.81 0.11
CA THR A 126 0.38 15.71 1.05
C THR A 126 0.45 14.39 0.30
N SER A 127 -0.50 14.10 -0.58
CA SER A 127 -0.48 12.90 -1.45
C SER A 127 0.84 12.77 -2.23
N ARG A 128 1.25 13.83 -2.95
CA ARG A 128 2.55 13.84 -3.68
C ARG A 128 3.74 13.56 -2.76
N SER A 129 3.80 14.25 -1.62
CA SER A 129 4.92 14.10 -0.68
C SER A 129 4.97 12.71 -0.04
N GLN A 130 3.81 12.11 0.26
CA GLN A 130 3.71 10.75 0.80
C GLN A 130 4.13 9.71 -0.24
N LEU A 131 3.75 9.88 -1.51
CA LEU A 131 4.21 9.01 -2.59
C LEU A 131 5.73 9.08 -2.77
N ALA A 132 6.32 10.27 -2.76
CA ALA A 132 7.76 10.44 -2.89
C ALA A 132 8.52 9.74 -1.74
N LYS A 133 8.02 9.89 -0.49
CA LYS A 133 8.59 9.21 0.67
C LYS A 133 8.41 7.69 0.62
N ALA A 134 7.25 7.21 0.16
CA ALA A 134 6.99 5.79 -0.05
C ALA A 134 8.01 5.18 -1.01
N ARG A 135 8.22 5.82 -2.18
CA ARG A 135 9.19 5.38 -3.19
C ARG A 135 10.61 5.32 -2.63
N ARG A 136 11.05 6.36 -1.94
CA ARG A 136 12.37 6.41 -1.30
C ARG A 136 12.58 5.27 -0.29
N LEU A 137 11.59 5.02 0.57
CA LEU A 137 11.63 3.93 1.54
C LEU A 137 11.74 2.55 0.89
N LEU A 138 10.93 2.31 -0.14
CA LEU A 138 10.97 1.05 -0.87
C LEU A 138 12.32 0.87 -1.57
N GLN A 139 12.82 1.92 -2.20
CA GLN A 139 14.13 1.94 -2.85
C GLN A 139 15.27 1.61 -1.88
N MET A 140 15.28 2.22 -0.68
CA MET A 140 16.23 1.87 0.37
C MET A 140 16.12 0.40 0.80
N LYS A 141 14.90 -0.10 0.99
CA LYS A 141 14.65 -1.50 1.39
C LYS A 141 15.12 -2.50 0.34
N ILE A 142 14.84 -2.23 -0.93
CA ILE A 142 15.25 -3.04 -2.08
C ILE A 142 16.79 -3.10 -2.16
N ASN A 143 17.46 -1.95 -2.03
CA ASN A 143 18.91 -1.89 -2.04
C ASN A 143 19.54 -2.66 -0.89
N ALA A 144 18.99 -2.55 0.32
CA ALA A 144 19.44 -3.30 1.48
C ALA A 144 19.28 -4.83 1.29
N SER A 145 18.16 -5.28 0.71
CA SER A 145 17.95 -6.71 0.40
C SER A 145 18.84 -7.24 -0.73
N SER A 146 19.31 -6.36 -1.62
CA SER A 146 20.17 -6.75 -2.75
C SER A 146 21.66 -6.83 -2.40
N THR A 147 22.05 -6.35 -1.22
CA THR A 147 23.44 -6.42 -0.74
C THR A 147 23.69 -7.81 -0.16
N PRO A 148 24.57 -8.64 -0.74
CA PRO A 148 24.85 -9.98 -0.21
C PRO A 148 25.46 -9.86 1.21
N ALA A 149 25.01 -10.73 2.12
CA ALA A 149 25.48 -10.82 3.50
C ALA A 149 26.96 -11.29 3.67
N TYR A 150 27.82 -11.09 2.65
CA TYR A 150 29.22 -11.50 2.65
C TYR A 150 30.14 -10.30 2.40
N ALA A 151 30.33 -9.49 3.43
CA ALA A 151 31.49 -8.60 3.56
C ALA A 151 32.05 -8.61 5.01
N GLY A 152 31.95 -9.76 5.67
CA GLY A 152 32.51 -9.97 7.00
C GLY A 152 32.94 -11.42 7.17
N GLN A 153 34.22 -11.60 7.52
CA GLN A 153 34.98 -12.85 7.77
C GLN A 153 35.55 -13.48 6.48
N ALA A 154 36.86 -13.56 6.29
CA ALA A 154 37.83 -14.11 7.26
C ALA A 154 39.01 -13.18 7.63
N PRO A 155 39.47 -13.26 8.90
CA PRO A 155 40.79 -12.80 9.33
C PRO A 155 41.87 -13.89 9.13
N HIS A 156 43.11 -13.39 9.01
CA HIS A 156 44.42 -14.05 8.88
C HIS A 156 44.84 -14.55 7.50
#